data_AF-E1V2B9-F1
#
_entry.id   AF-E1V2B9-F1
#
_cell.length_a   1.000
_cell.length_b   1.000
_cell.length_c   1.000
_cell.angle_alpha   90.00
_cell.angle_beta   90.00
_cell.angle_gamma   90.00
#
_symmetry.space_group_name_H-M   'P 1'
#
loop_
_entity.id
_entity.type
_entity.pdbx_description
1 polymer ?
#
loop_
_entity_poly.entity_id
_entity_poly.type
_entity_poly.pdbx_seq_one_letter_code
_entity_poly.pdbx_strand_id
1 'polypeptide(L)'
;MATAPVKRITDIGPPSYEKFLHPVIKKNYGLWKYHENLAPGVLCHVSETGDRIYTVRAGSPRLLSTHTIRKFAELADKYCDGFLRFTSRNNVEFLLDKKENIEPLKHDLHAAGFPVGGTNNAISNIVHTQGWVHCHSSATDASGIVKCVMDALYEHFTEEKLPAKIRIALACCL
;
A
#
# COMPACT_ATOMS: atom_id res chain seq x y z
N MET A 1 23.54 35.93 23.91
CA MET A 1 22.60 36.54 22.95
C MET A 1 21.39 35.62 22.87
N ALA A 2 20.19 36.09 23.22
CA ALA A 2 18.97 35.30 23.07
C ALA A 2 18.68 35.12 21.58
N THR A 3 18.53 33.89 21.13
CA THR A 3 18.13 33.58 19.75
C THR A 3 16.75 34.18 19.47
N ALA A 4 16.62 34.90 18.36
CA ALA A 4 15.34 35.47 17.95
C ALA A 4 14.28 34.35 17.81
N PRO A 5 13.04 34.56 18.26
CA PRO A 5 12.01 33.53 18.20
C PRO A 5 11.69 33.17 16.75
N VAL A 6 11.74 31.87 16.45
CA VAL A 6 11.42 31.34 15.12
C VAL A 6 9.95 31.63 14.83
N LYS A 7 9.67 32.28 13.69
CA LYS A 7 8.30 32.58 13.24
C LYS A 7 7.53 31.28 12.99
N ARG A 8 6.36 31.13 13.62
CA ARG A 8 5.46 29.98 13.38
C ARG A 8 4.99 29.98 11.92
N ILE A 9 5.10 28.83 11.28
CA ILE A 9 4.64 28.59 9.91
C ILE A 9 3.27 27.90 9.96
N THR A 10 2.28 28.40 9.24
CA THR A 10 0.91 27.86 9.14
C THR A 10 0.42 27.88 7.68
N ASP A 11 -0.71 27.22 7.41
CA ASP A 11 -1.40 27.28 6.09
C ASP A 11 -0.57 26.75 4.90
N ILE A 12 0.38 25.86 5.16
CA ILE A 12 1.30 25.33 4.13
C ILE A 12 0.76 24.13 3.33
N GLY A 13 -0.37 23.55 3.75
CA GLY A 13 -0.97 22.38 3.10
C GLY A 13 -0.07 21.13 3.09
N PRO A 14 -0.42 20.11 2.29
CA PRO A 14 0.43 18.95 2.09
C PRO A 14 1.64 19.27 1.21
N PRO A 15 2.75 18.55 1.36
CA PRO A 15 3.82 18.61 0.36
C PRO A 15 3.28 18.15 -1.00
N SER A 16 3.70 18.82 -2.08
CA SER A 16 3.35 18.39 -3.45
C SER A 16 3.75 16.93 -3.69
N TYR A 17 2.83 16.13 -4.21
CA TYR A 17 3.04 14.71 -4.49
C TYR A 17 4.16 14.47 -5.52
N GLU A 18 4.44 15.45 -6.40
CA GLU A 18 5.50 15.38 -7.40
C GLU A 18 6.91 15.24 -6.81
N LYS A 19 7.07 15.55 -5.51
CA LYS A 19 8.31 15.34 -4.75
C LYS A 19 8.56 13.87 -4.43
N PHE A 20 7.52 13.04 -4.48
CA PHE A 20 7.54 11.65 -4.04
C PHE A 20 7.19 10.66 -5.16
N LEU A 21 7.15 11.12 -6.42
CA LEU A 21 6.98 10.25 -7.57
C LEU A 21 8.30 9.58 -7.93
N HIS A 22 8.27 8.25 -8.10
CA HIS A 22 9.38 7.50 -8.68
C HIS A 22 9.79 8.13 -10.03
N PRO A 23 11.09 8.25 -10.37
CA PRO A 23 11.54 8.92 -11.59
C PRO A 23 10.85 8.43 -12.87
N VAL A 24 10.69 7.11 -13.03
CA VAL A 24 9.94 6.49 -14.14
C VAL A 24 8.48 6.96 -14.19
N ILE A 25 7.81 7.09 -13.04
CA ILE A 25 6.42 7.58 -13.00
C ILE A 25 6.37 9.05 -13.37
N LYS A 26 7.28 9.86 -12.84
CA LYS A 26 7.32 11.30 -13.11
C LYS A 26 7.57 11.58 -14.59
N LYS A 27 8.51 10.87 -15.20
CA LYS A 27 8.84 10.96 -16.64
C LYS A 27 7.63 10.58 -17.52
N ASN A 28 6.85 9.59 -17.11
CA ASN A 28 5.73 9.06 -17.89
C ASN A 28 4.35 9.45 -17.34
N TYR A 29 4.29 10.56 -16.60
CA TYR A 29 3.03 11.00 -15.98
C TYR A 29 2.00 11.37 -17.06
N GLY A 30 0.88 10.65 -17.09
CA GLY A 30 -0.15 10.80 -18.14
C GLY A 30 0.18 10.14 -19.47
N LEU A 31 1.29 9.38 -19.57
CA LEU A 31 1.79 8.74 -20.79
C LEU A 31 1.85 7.21 -20.64
N TRP A 32 0.79 6.61 -20.06
CA TRP A 32 0.69 5.17 -19.86
C TRP A 32 -0.10 4.51 -20.98
N LYS A 33 0.46 3.46 -21.58
CA LYS A 33 -0.14 2.73 -22.69
C LYS A 33 -1.09 1.64 -22.20
N TYR A 34 -0.61 0.79 -21.28
CA TYR A 34 -1.40 -0.31 -20.72
C TYR A 34 -0.78 -0.85 -19.41
N HIS A 35 -1.48 -1.78 -18.77
CA HIS A 35 -0.95 -2.57 -17.66
C HIS A 35 -1.13 -4.07 -17.89
N GLU A 36 -0.26 -4.87 -17.29
CA GLU A 36 -0.27 -6.33 -17.31
C GLU A 36 -0.37 -6.87 -15.88
N ASN A 37 -1.08 -7.98 -15.73
CA ASN A 37 -1.08 -8.76 -14.50
C ASN A 37 0.00 -9.83 -14.61
N LEU A 38 1.02 -9.76 -13.76
CA LEU A 38 2.14 -10.72 -13.82
C LEU A 38 1.94 -11.91 -12.88
N ALA A 39 1.36 -11.65 -11.71
CA ALA A 39 1.04 -12.63 -10.68
C ALA A 39 0.08 -11.98 -9.66
N PRO A 40 -0.55 -12.76 -8.75
CA PRO A 40 -1.26 -12.18 -7.61
C PRO A 40 -0.38 -11.18 -6.86
N GLY A 41 -0.86 -9.94 -6.72
CA GLY A 41 -0.15 -8.84 -6.08
C GLY A 41 0.92 -8.17 -6.93
N VAL A 42 1.14 -8.57 -8.19
CA VAL A 42 2.19 -8.02 -9.06
C VAL A 42 1.61 -7.49 -10.37
N LEU A 43 1.78 -6.19 -10.59
CA LEU A 43 1.34 -5.48 -11.80
C LEU A 43 2.55 -4.91 -12.55
N CYS A 44 2.46 -4.76 -13.86
CA CYS A 44 3.41 -4.02 -14.68
C CYS A 44 2.67 -2.95 -15.47
N HIS A 45 3.11 -1.70 -15.41
CA HIS A 45 2.62 -0.64 -16.29
C HIS A 45 3.66 -0.36 -17.37
N VAL A 46 3.19 -0.22 -18.60
CA VAL A 46 4.04 0.08 -19.77
C VAL A 46 3.65 1.46 -20.29
N SER A 47 4.63 2.34 -20.40
CA SER A 47 4.44 3.69 -20.91
C SER A 47 4.43 3.73 -22.45
N GLU A 48 4.01 4.85 -23.02
CA GLU A 48 4.12 5.10 -24.47
C GLU A 48 5.57 5.13 -24.96
N THR A 49 6.54 5.40 -24.07
CA THR A 49 7.97 5.42 -24.38
C THR A 49 8.65 4.05 -24.27
N GLY A 50 7.90 3.03 -23.83
CA GLY A 50 8.41 1.68 -23.59
C GLY A 50 8.97 1.45 -22.18
N ASP A 51 9.11 2.50 -21.35
CA ASP A 51 9.49 2.34 -19.94
C ASP A 51 8.46 1.47 -19.20
N ARG A 52 8.96 0.66 -18.27
CA ARG A 52 8.15 -0.23 -17.43
C ARG A 52 8.31 0.12 -15.96
N ILE A 53 7.23 -0.01 -15.21
CA ILE A 53 7.27 0.02 -13.74
C ILE A 53 6.44 -1.13 -13.18
N TYR A 54 7.04 -1.86 -12.27
CA TYR A 54 6.45 -3.00 -11.59
C TYR A 54 5.92 -2.54 -10.24
N THR A 55 4.75 -3.05 -9.87
CA THR A 55 4.15 -2.79 -8.57
C THR A 55 4.00 -4.10 -7.83
N VAL A 56 4.61 -4.20 -6.64
CA VAL A 56 4.35 -5.28 -5.69
C VAL A 56 3.44 -4.75 -4.60
N ARG A 57 2.22 -5.27 -4.53
CA ARG A 57 1.20 -4.90 -3.55
C ARG A 57 1.15 -5.90 -2.41
N ALA A 58 1.24 -5.41 -1.18
CA ALA A 58 1.10 -6.21 0.02
C ALA A 58 -0.02 -5.70 0.95
N GLY A 59 -0.64 -6.64 1.66
CA GLY A 59 -1.61 -6.36 2.71
C GLY A 59 -0.94 -5.60 3.86
N SER A 60 -1.68 -4.66 4.46
CA SER A 60 -1.27 -4.02 5.71
C SER A 60 -2.46 -3.96 6.67
N PRO A 61 -2.24 -4.02 7.99
CA PRO A 61 -3.32 -3.95 8.98
C PRO A 61 -3.95 -2.55 9.11
N ARG A 62 -3.55 -1.56 8.28
CA ARG A 62 -3.94 -0.13 8.35
C ARG A 62 -3.49 0.59 9.63
N LEU A 63 -3.73 0.03 10.81
CA LEU A 63 -3.12 0.48 12.06
C LEU A 63 -1.67 -0.02 12.12
N LEU A 64 -0.70 0.90 12.08
CA LEU A 64 0.72 0.57 11.95
C LEU A 64 1.53 1.22 13.07
N SER A 65 2.53 0.49 13.57
CA SER A 65 3.60 1.07 14.39
C SER A 65 4.57 1.87 13.52
N THR A 66 5.22 2.88 14.10
CA THR A 66 6.32 3.60 13.44
C THR A 66 7.48 2.67 13.05
N HIS A 67 7.69 1.57 13.78
CA HIS A 67 8.67 0.54 13.42
C HIS A 67 8.30 -0.16 12.11
N THR A 68 7.01 -0.47 11.92
CA THR A 68 6.53 -1.07 10.67
C THR A 68 6.66 -0.11 9.49
N ILE A 69 6.37 1.18 9.70
CA ILE A 69 6.55 2.21 8.67
C ILE A 69 8.04 2.31 8.27
N ARG A 70 8.96 2.32 9.25
CA ARG A 70 10.41 2.29 8.98
C ARG A 70 10.82 1.01 8.25
N LYS A 71 10.24 -0.14 8.59
CA LYS A 71 10.47 -1.39 7.86
C LYS A 71 10.04 -1.31 6.39
N PHE A 72 8.89 -0.69 6.10
CA PHE A 72 8.48 -0.44 4.72
C PHE A 72 9.44 0.52 4.01
N ALA A 73 9.92 1.58 4.67
CA ALA A 73 10.93 2.48 4.11
C ALA A 73 12.24 1.74 3.80
N GLU A 74 12.74 0.89 4.70
CA GLU A 74 13.93 0.06 4.47
C GLU A 74 13.78 -0.86 3.26
N LEU A 75 12.60 -1.48 3.09
CA LEU A 75 12.33 -2.33 1.92
C LEU A 75 12.25 -1.50 0.63
N ALA A 76 11.67 -0.29 0.69
CA ALA A 76 11.62 0.60 -0.46
C ALA A 76 13.00 1.13 -0.83
N ASP A 77 13.86 1.47 0.14
CA ASP A 77 15.25 1.86 -0.10
C ASP A 77 16.03 0.72 -0.75
N LYS A 78 15.81 -0.52 -0.29
CA LYS A 78 16.50 -1.72 -0.80
C LYS A 78 16.08 -2.11 -2.22
N TYR A 79 14.80 -1.99 -2.56
CA TYR A 79 14.25 -2.58 -3.79
C TYR A 79 13.64 -1.59 -4.78
N CYS A 80 13.35 -0.36 -4.35
CA CYS A 80 12.46 0.58 -5.04
C CYS A 80 12.98 2.04 -5.01
N ASP A 81 14.29 2.23 -4.81
CA ASP A 81 14.95 3.53 -4.72
C ASP A 81 14.28 4.52 -3.73
N GLY A 82 13.70 3.99 -2.65
CA GLY A 82 13.02 4.76 -1.61
C GLY A 82 11.56 5.11 -1.91
N PHE A 83 10.98 4.58 -3.00
CA PHE A 83 9.61 4.88 -3.40
C PHE A 83 8.61 3.77 -3.04
N LEU A 84 7.56 4.18 -2.33
CA LEU A 84 6.38 3.36 -2.06
C LEU A 84 5.14 4.26 -2.06
N ARG A 85 3.96 3.64 -2.11
CA ARG A 85 2.67 4.33 -1.91
C ARG A 85 1.70 3.45 -1.14
N PHE A 86 0.65 4.06 -0.63
CA PHE A 86 -0.52 3.34 -0.13
C PHE A 86 -1.67 3.42 -1.13
N THR A 87 -2.44 2.35 -1.21
CA THR A 87 -3.70 2.31 -1.98
C THR A 87 -4.84 2.91 -1.16
N SER A 88 -5.94 3.25 -1.82
CA SER A 88 -7.18 3.69 -1.15
C SER A 88 -7.82 2.64 -0.23
N ARG A 89 -7.30 1.41 -0.23
CA ARG A 89 -7.71 0.32 0.68
C ARG A 89 -6.63 -0.07 1.68
N ASN A 90 -5.67 0.82 1.92
CA ASN A 90 -4.61 0.68 2.92
C ASN A 90 -3.62 -0.47 2.65
N ASN A 91 -3.61 -1.08 1.46
CA ASN A 91 -2.47 -1.88 1.03
C ASN A 91 -1.26 -0.98 0.77
N VAL A 92 -0.06 -1.50 1.00
CA VAL A 92 1.20 -0.87 0.60
C VAL A 92 1.60 -1.36 -0.79
N GLU A 93 2.13 -0.47 -1.61
CA GLU A 93 2.65 -0.75 -2.95
C GLU A 93 4.08 -0.25 -3.07
N PHE A 94 4.94 -1.14 -3.51
CA PHE A 94 6.34 -0.90 -3.81
C PHE A 94 6.51 -0.74 -5.32
N LEU A 95 7.29 0.24 -5.77
CA LEU A 95 7.37 0.66 -7.17
C LEU A 95 8.77 0.41 -7.69
N LEU A 96 8.93 -0.62 -8.54
CA LEU A 96 10.23 -1.11 -8.99
C LEU A 96 10.41 -0.82 -10.48
N ASP A 97 11.55 -0.29 -10.88
CA ASP A 97 11.96 -0.20 -12.28
C ASP A 97 12.74 -1.46 -12.74
N LYS A 98 13.27 -2.23 -11.80
CA LYS A 98 13.99 -3.50 -12.01
C LYS A 98 13.10 -4.70 -11.72
N LYS A 99 12.88 -5.54 -12.73
CA LYS A 99 12.02 -6.74 -12.64
C LYS A 99 12.59 -7.79 -11.68
N GLU A 100 13.91 -7.92 -11.63
CA GLU A 100 14.66 -8.86 -10.80
C GLU A 100 14.45 -8.66 -9.29
N ASN A 101 14.02 -7.46 -8.86
CA ASN A 101 13.74 -7.16 -7.46
C ASN A 101 12.38 -7.69 -6.97
N ILE A 102 11.49 -8.14 -7.88
CA ILE A 102 10.13 -8.57 -7.52
C ILE A 102 10.15 -9.76 -6.56
N GLU A 103 10.84 -10.86 -6.91
CA GLU A 103 10.84 -12.08 -6.10
C GLU A 103 11.57 -11.90 -4.75
N PRO A 104 12.75 -11.25 -4.68
CA PRO A 104 13.37 -10.91 -3.41
C PRO A 104 12.48 -10.06 -2.49
N LEU A 105 11.80 -9.04 -3.03
CA LEU A 105 10.89 -8.21 -2.25
C LEU A 105 9.69 -9.01 -1.73
N LYS A 106 9.08 -9.85 -2.57
CA LYS A 106 7.97 -10.74 -2.15
C LYS A 106 8.40 -11.65 -1.00
N HIS A 107 9.60 -12.21 -1.06
CA HIS A 107 10.14 -13.04 0.00
C HIS A 107 10.30 -12.26 1.31
N ASP A 108 10.95 -11.09 1.27
CA ASP A 108 11.17 -10.26 2.46
C ASP A 108 9.85 -9.75 3.07
N LEU A 109 8.85 -9.43 2.23
CA LEU A 109 7.51 -9.06 2.69
C LEU A 109 6.80 -10.22 3.39
N HIS A 110 6.84 -11.41 2.81
CA HIS A 110 6.25 -12.61 3.41
C HIS A 110 6.94 -12.95 4.74
N ALA A 111 8.27 -12.92 4.79
CA ALA A 111 9.04 -13.15 6.01
C ALA A 111 8.71 -12.13 7.11
N ALA A 112 8.35 -10.90 6.73
CA ALA A 112 7.92 -9.85 7.64
C ALA A 112 6.41 -9.91 7.99
N GLY A 113 5.66 -10.91 7.49
CA GLY A 113 4.24 -11.10 7.79
C GLY A 113 3.28 -10.25 6.94
N PHE A 114 3.73 -9.72 5.79
CA PHE A 114 2.91 -8.94 4.88
C PHE A 114 2.61 -9.74 3.60
N PRO A 115 1.40 -10.30 3.47
CA PRO A 115 1.05 -11.11 2.29
C PRO A 115 1.03 -10.26 1.03
N VAL A 116 1.58 -10.78 -0.07
CA VAL A 116 1.48 -10.16 -1.39
C VAL A 116 0.20 -10.64 -2.06
N GLY A 117 -0.59 -9.70 -2.61
CA GLY A 117 -1.89 -10.03 -3.18
C GLY A 117 -2.85 -8.85 -3.30
N GLY A 118 -4.15 -9.15 -3.28
CA GLY A 118 -5.23 -8.15 -3.25
C GLY A 118 -5.47 -7.44 -4.59
N THR A 119 -4.96 -7.98 -5.70
CA THR A 119 -5.18 -7.54 -7.10
C THR A 119 -6.34 -8.30 -7.76
N ASN A 120 -6.82 -7.85 -8.93
CA ASN A 120 -7.77 -8.55 -9.81
C ASN A 120 -8.91 -9.30 -9.11
N ASN A 121 -9.25 -10.52 -9.54
CA ASN A 121 -10.36 -11.30 -9.02
C ASN A 121 -10.00 -12.01 -7.70
N ALA A 122 -9.75 -11.18 -6.68
CA ALA A 122 -9.39 -11.55 -5.32
C ALA A 122 -10.13 -10.64 -4.34
N ILE A 123 -10.21 -11.03 -3.07
CA ILE A 123 -10.54 -10.12 -1.99
C ILE A 123 -9.37 -9.14 -1.82
N SER A 124 -9.67 -7.84 -1.77
CA SER A 124 -8.68 -6.85 -1.30
C SER A 124 -8.91 -6.57 0.18
N ASN A 125 -7.97 -5.85 0.78
CA ASN A 125 -8.02 -5.44 2.18
C ASN A 125 -9.35 -4.77 2.56
N ILE A 126 -9.77 -4.97 3.81
CA ILE A 126 -11.03 -4.47 4.36
C ILE A 126 -10.81 -3.03 4.84
N VAL A 127 -11.50 -2.09 4.20
CA VAL A 127 -11.53 -0.71 4.69
C VAL A 127 -12.29 -0.71 6.01
N HIS A 128 -11.65 -0.20 7.06
CA HIS A 128 -12.20 -0.17 8.40
C HIS A 128 -11.79 1.09 9.16
N THR A 129 -12.53 1.34 10.24
CA THR A 129 -12.49 2.56 11.05
C THR A 129 -11.79 2.30 12.38
N GLN A 130 -12.06 3.14 13.39
CA GLN A 130 -11.35 3.10 14.66
C GLN A 130 -11.79 1.94 15.57
N GLY A 131 -13.08 1.63 15.63
CA GLY A 131 -13.59 0.67 16.63
C GLY A 131 -13.24 1.08 18.07
N TRP A 132 -13.04 0.09 18.93
CA TRP A 132 -12.72 0.29 20.35
C TRP A 132 -11.30 0.85 20.58
N VAL A 133 -10.45 0.88 19.55
CA VAL A 133 -9.09 1.41 19.64
C VAL A 133 -9.08 2.92 19.93
N HIS A 134 -10.07 3.65 19.43
CA HIS A 134 -10.07 5.11 19.56
C HIS A 134 -11.44 5.79 19.55
N CYS A 135 -12.51 5.15 19.07
CA CYS A 135 -13.83 5.80 19.00
C CYS A 135 -14.60 5.60 20.30
N HIS A 136 -15.26 6.67 20.78
CA HIS A 136 -16.11 6.60 21.98
C HIS A 136 -17.55 6.16 21.67
N SER A 137 -17.98 6.24 20.41
CA SER A 137 -19.34 5.90 19.97
C SER A 137 -19.43 4.55 19.24
N SER A 138 -18.34 3.78 19.20
CA SER A 138 -18.31 2.48 18.52
C SER A 138 -19.24 1.47 19.18
N ALA A 139 -20.09 0.83 18.38
CA ALA A 139 -20.92 -0.29 18.80
C ALA A 139 -20.17 -1.64 18.72
N THR A 140 -19.08 -1.70 17.96
CA THR A 140 -18.23 -2.88 17.81
C THR A 140 -16.77 -2.49 17.58
N ASP A 141 -15.85 -3.44 17.77
CA ASP A 141 -14.48 -3.26 17.34
C ASP A 141 -14.36 -3.30 15.80
N ALA A 142 -13.31 -2.66 15.28
CA ALA A 142 -12.99 -2.67 13.87
C ALA A 142 -11.82 -3.60 13.57
N SER A 143 -10.68 -3.39 14.22
CA SER A 143 -9.43 -4.08 13.88
C SER A 143 -9.49 -5.58 14.18
N GLY A 144 -10.08 -5.98 15.31
CA GLY A 144 -10.25 -7.38 15.70
C GLY A 144 -11.13 -8.16 14.72
N ILE A 145 -12.27 -7.60 14.32
CA ILE A 145 -13.16 -8.25 13.34
C ILE A 145 -12.46 -8.38 11.99
N VAL A 146 -11.80 -7.33 11.51
CA VAL A 146 -11.06 -7.36 10.25
C VAL A 146 -9.98 -8.43 10.28
N LYS A 147 -9.23 -8.53 11.38
CA LYS A 147 -8.20 -9.56 11.55
C LYS A 147 -8.82 -10.97 11.47
N CYS A 148 -9.88 -11.24 12.24
CA CYS A 148 -10.55 -12.54 12.21
C CYS A 148 -11.08 -12.92 10.82
N VAL A 149 -11.70 -11.97 10.11
CA VAL A 149 -12.22 -12.22 8.76
C VAL A 149 -11.10 -12.42 7.75
N MET A 150 -10.04 -11.61 7.80
CA MET A 150 -8.91 -11.75 6.87
C MET A 150 -8.09 -13.02 7.12
N ASP A 151 -8.06 -13.55 8.35
CA ASP A 151 -7.46 -14.86 8.63
C ASP A 151 -8.26 -15.99 8.00
N ALA A 152 -9.59 -15.94 8.08
CA ALA A 152 -10.46 -16.93 7.45
C ALA A 152 -10.47 -16.85 5.91
N LEU A 153 -10.20 -15.67 5.34
CA LEU A 153 -10.26 -15.41 3.90
C LEU A 153 -8.88 -15.17 3.27
N TYR A 154 -7.80 -15.55 3.97
CA TYR A 154 -6.42 -15.24 3.58
C TYR A 154 -6.09 -15.73 2.16
N GLU A 155 -6.49 -16.95 1.81
CA GLU A 155 -6.25 -17.53 0.48
C GLU A 155 -6.85 -16.67 -0.65
N HIS A 156 -8.03 -16.08 -0.41
CA HIS A 156 -8.71 -15.23 -1.37
C HIS A 156 -8.06 -13.85 -1.51
N PHE A 157 -7.13 -13.49 -0.63
CA PHE A 157 -6.29 -12.30 -0.79
C PHE A 157 -5.04 -12.61 -1.62
N THR A 158 -4.38 -13.74 -1.36
CA THR A 158 -3.12 -14.13 -2.01
C THR A 158 -3.30 -14.78 -3.38
N GLU A 159 -4.53 -15.11 -3.76
CA GLU A 159 -4.86 -15.79 -5.01
C GLU A 159 -5.97 -15.06 -5.79
N GLU A 160 -5.98 -15.24 -7.12
CA GLU A 160 -6.96 -14.61 -8.02
C GLU A 160 -8.01 -15.63 -8.52
N LYS A 161 -8.63 -16.37 -7.60
CA LYS A 161 -9.55 -17.50 -7.90
C LYS A 161 -11.05 -17.13 -7.86
N LEU A 162 -11.40 -15.89 -7.54
CA LEU A 162 -12.80 -15.49 -7.46
C LEU A 162 -13.37 -15.17 -8.85
N PRO A 163 -14.71 -15.20 -9.04
CA PRO A 163 -15.31 -14.83 -10.31
C PRO A 163 -15.17 -13.33 -10.64
N ALA A 164 -15.00 -12.48 -9.63
CA ALA A 164 -14.84 -11.04 -9.76
C ALA A 164 -14.12 -10.43 -8.55
N LYS A 165 -13.77 -9.14 -8.63
CA LYS A 165 -13.23 -8.38 -7.50
C LYS A 165 -14.25 -8.27 -6.36
N ILE A 166 -13.91 -8.75 -5.17
CA ILE A 166 -14.74 -8.58 -3.96
C ILE A 166 -14.14 -7.50 -3.05
N ARG A 167 -15.02 -6.63 -2.53
CA ARG A 167 -14.68 -5.57 -1.58
C ARG A 167 -15.54 -5.71 -0.33
N ILE A 168 -14.90 -5.96 0.80
CA ILE A 168 -15.55 -5.98 2.12
C ILE A 168 -15.18 -4.66 2.83
N ALA A 169 -16.10 -4.06 3.57
CA ALA A 169 -15.84 -2.86 4.37
C ALA A 169 -16.53 -2.99 5.73
N LEU A 170 -15.96 -2.34 6.75
CA LEU A 170 -16.48 -2.38 8.11
C LEU A 170 -16.55 -0.98 8.71
N ALA A 171 -17.75 -0.60 9.15
CA ALA A 171 -17.98 0.54 10.01
C ALA A 171 -18.25 0.04 11.44
N CYS A 172 -17.68 0.72 12.45
CA CYS A 172 -17.88 0.35 13.85
C CYS A 172 -19.21 0.86 14.45
N CYS A 173 -19.95 1.69 13.71
CA CYS A 173 -21.28 2.20 14.01
C CYS A 173 -21.99 2.53 12.68
N LEU A 174 -23.26 2.98 12.75
CA LEU A 174 -24.01 3.51 11.61
C LEU A 174 -23.59 4.94 11.26
#